data_AF-A0A4V2NT62-F1
#
_entry.id   AF-A0A4V2NT62-F1
#
_cell.length_a   1.000
_cell.length_b   1.000
_cell.length_c   1.000
_cell.angle_alpha   90.00
_cell.angle_beta   90.00
_cell.angle_gamma   90.00
#
_symmetry.space_group_name_H-M   'P 1'
#
loop_
_entity.id
_entity.type
_entity.pdbx_description
1 polymer ?
#
loop_
_entity_poly.entity_id
_entity_poly.type
_entity_poly.pdbx_seq_one_letter_code
_entity_poly.pdbx_strand_id
1 'polypeptide(L)'
;MQDVWFDEMDDAEAFVAALDEAGYRSSVRREMFAGEEDDEDLAAVVAVDPWDAVAADLADESGGWVPPEPDAPAAPVVPLELPTQPKRLKRPRA
;
A
#
# COMPACT_ATOMS: atom_id res chain seq x y z
N MET A 1 7.61 7.15 13.11
CA MET A 1 7.73 5.83 12.47
C MET A 1 6.46 5.49 11.72
N GLN A 2 6.59 5.34 10.41
CA GLN A 2 5.54 4.90 9.49
C GLN A 2 5.92 3.54 8.93
N ASP A 3 4.98 2.60 8.88
CA ASP A 3 5.20 1.28 8.28
C ASP A 3 4.80 1.31 6.80
N VAL A 4 5.74 0.88 5.96
CA VAL A 4 5.58 0.69 4.51
C VAL A 4 5.70 -0.80 4.23
N TRP A 5 4.77 -1.33 3.45
CA TRP A 5 4.65 -2.76 3.17
C TRP A 5 5.07 -3.05 1.73
N PHE A 6 5.68 -4.23 1.54
CA PHE A 6 6.18 -4.73 0.27
C PHE A 6 5.81 -6.21 0.13
N ASP A 7 5.51 -6.60 -1.10
CA ASP A 7 5.18 -7.98 -1.48
C ASP A 7 6.47 -8.80 -1.61
N GLU A 8 7.49 -8.22 -2.24
CA GLU A 8 8.81 -8.83 -2.44
C GLU A 8 9.86 -8.23 -1.49
N MET A 9 10.75 -9.08 -0.94
CA MET A 9 11.83 -8.61 -0.06
C MET A 9 12.83 -7.72 -0.80
N ASP A 10 13.14 -8.03 -2.06
CA ASP A 10 14.09 -7.28 -2.87
C ASP A 10 13.67 -5.80 -3.04
N ASP A 11 12.37 -5.53 -3.16
CA ASP A 11 11.82 -4.17 -3.23
C ASP A 11 11.98 -3.42 -1.90
N ALA A 12 11.73 -4.11 -0.78
CA ALA A 12 11.96 -3.54 0.55
C ALA A 12 13.45 -3.22 0.79
N GLU A 13 14.37 -4.06 0.29
CA GLU A 13 15.82 -3.82 0.37
C GLU A 13 16.25 -2.63 -0.48
N ALA A 14 15.70 -2.49 -1.69
CA ALA A 14 15.95 -1.33 -2.56
C ALA A 14 15.47 -0.03 -1.90
N PHE A 15 14.28 -0.05 -1.29
CA PHE A 15 13.74 1.09 -0.55
C PHE A 15 14.62 1.46 0.66
N VAL A 16 15.08 0.48 1.44
CA VAL A 16 15.99 0.70 2.57
C VAL A 16 17.30 1.35 2.10
N ALA A 17 17.87 0.90 0.99
CA ALA A 17 19.08 1.48 0.42
C ALA A 17 18.87 2.95 0.01
N ALA A 18 17.74 3.26 -0.63
CA ALA A 18 17.39 4.63 -1.00
C ALA A 18 17.20 5.53 0.24
N LEU A 19 16.56 5.01 1.29
CA LEU A 19 16.38 5.72 2.56
C LEU A 19 17.71 6.00 3.27
N ASP A 20 18.65 5.04 3.27
CA ASP A 20 19.98 5.21 3.87
C ASP A 20 20.78 6.30 3.12
N GLU A 21 20.76 6.30 1.78
CA GLU A 21 21.39 7.35 0.97
C GLU A 21 20.79 8.73 1.24
N ALA A 22 19.47 8.79 1.47
CA ALA A 22 18.76 10.02 1.81
C ALA A 22 18.87 10.41 3.31
N GLY A 23 19.50 9.58 4.15
CA GLY A 23 19.78 9.87 5.56
C GLY A 23 18.63 9.59 6.53
N TYR A 24 17.66 8.75 6.15
CA TYR A 24 16.54 8.34 6.99
C TYR A 24 16.94 7.19 7.91
N ARG A 25 16.25 7.06 9.05
CA ARG A 25 16.33 5.84 9.86
C ARG A 25 15.24 4.88 9.41
N SER A 26 15.63 3.65 9.12
CA SER A 26 14.71 2.59 8.73
C SER A 26 15.03 1.27 9.44
N SER A 27 14.03 0.42 9.57
CA SER A 27 14.20 -0.96 10.05
C SER A 27 13.23 -1.89 9.34
N VAL A 28 13.71 -3.02 8.84
CA VAL A 28 12.88 -4.04 8.15
C VAL A 28 12.46 -5.14 9.11
N ARG A 29 11.22 -5.63 8.96
CA ARG A 29 10.67 -6.81 9.64
C ARG A 29 9.81 -7.61 8.66
N ARG A 30 9.76 -8.93 8.84
CA ARG A 30 8.80 -9.79 8.12
C ARG A 30 7.54 -9.97 8.96
N GLU A 31 6.37 -9.75 8.39
CA GLU A 31 5.09 -9.90 9.09
C GLU A 31 4.20 -10.92 8.38
N MET A 32 3.53 -11.78 9.16
CA MET A 32 2.58 -12.76 8.61
C MET A 32 1.39 -12.04 7.99
N PHE A 33 1.13 -12.29 6.71
CA PHE A 33 -0.08 -11.82 6.07
C PHE A 33 -1.28 -12.68 6.51
N ALA A 34 -2.30 -12.04 7.08
CA ALA A 34 -3.65 -12.58 7.31
C ALA A 34 -3.83 -14.04 7.85
N GLY A 35 -2.86 -14.60 8.57
CA GLY A 35 -2.97 -15.92 9.21
C GLY A 35 -2.62 -17.11 8.32
N GLU A 36 -1.90 -16.91 7.22
CA GLU A 36 -1.32 -17.99 6.41
C GLU A 36 0.02 -18.45 7.03
N GLU A 37 0.21 -19.77 7.17
CA GLU A 37 1.34 -20.38 7.89
C GLU A 37 2.59 -20.62 7.02
N ASP A 38 2.59 -20.17 5.76
CA ASP A 38 3.71 -20.38 4.84
C ASP A 38 4.64 -19.16 4.82
N ASP A 39 5.93 -19.37 5.04
CA ASP A 39 6.93 -18.29 5.16
C ASP A 39 7.25 -17.61 3.82
N GLU A 40 6.74 -18.17 2.72
CA GLU A 40 6.90 -17.69 1.35
C GLU A 40 5.98 -16.48 1.04
N ASP A 41 4.92 -16.24 1.83
CA ASP A 41 3.96 -15.13 1.67
C ASP A 41 4.08 -14.04 2.76
N LEU A 42 5.20 -14.00 3.49
CA LEU A 42 5.42 -12.98 4.52
C LEU A 42 5.75 -11.63 3.88
N ALA A 43 4.85 -10.66 4.02
CA ALA A 43 5.11 -9.30 3.59
C ALA A 43 6.34 -8.70 4.31
N ALA A 44 7.17 -7.99 3.55
CA ALA A 44 8.26 -7.21 4.10
C ALA A 44 7.72 -5.84 4.55
N VAL A 45 7.97 -5.48 5.81
CA VAL A 45 7.52 -4.21 6.40
C VAL A 45 8.75 -3.40 6.78
N VAL A 46 8.85 -2.20 6.21
CA VAL A 46 9.91 -1.22 6.52
C VAL A 46 9.32 -0.11 7.36
N ALA A 47 9.79 0.04 8.59
CA ALA A 47 9.42 1.15 9.46
C ALA A 47 10.40 2.32 9.23
N VAL A 48 9.88 3.50 8.90
CA VAL A 48 10.65 4.68 8.48
C VAL A 48 10.46 5.86 9.43
N ASP A 49 11.56 6.55 9.79
CA ASP A 49 11.55 7.73 10.65
C ASP A 49 12.64 8.76 10.26
N PRO A 50 12.28 10.03 10.00
CA PRO A 50 10.93 10.59 9.95
C PRO A 50 10.13 10.11 8.72
N TRP A 51 8.81 10.32 8.73
CA TRP A 51 7.96 10.12 7.54
C TRP A 51 7.58 11.47 6.95
N ASP A 52 7.91 11.67 5.67
CA ASP A 52 7.66 12.90 4.93
C ASP A 52 7.51 12.62 3.42
N ALA A 53 7.32 13.68 2.63
CA ALA A 53 6.96 13.57 1.22
C ALA A 53 8.04 12.85 0.37
N VAL A 54 9.33 12.98 0.73
CA VAL A 54 10.40 12.30 0.00
C VAL A 54 10.38 10.81 0.30
N ALA A 55 10.22 10.42 1.58
CA ALA A 55 10.06 9.02 1.95
C ALA A 55 8.82 8.37 1.32
N ALA A 56 7.73 9.14 1.17
CA ALA A 56 6.52 8.66 0.51
C ALA A 56 6.71 8.46 -1.01
N ASP A 57 7.44 9.35 -1.68
CA ASP A 57 7.77 9.23 -3.11
C ASP A 57 8.67 8.01 -3.35
N LEU A 58 9.72 7.85 -2.55
CA LEU A 58 10.61 6.69 -2.59
C LEU A 58 9.85 5.37 -2.36
N ALA A 59 8.83 5.37 -1.49
CA ALA A 59 8.00 4.19 -1.25
C ALA A 59 7.17 3.85 -2.50
N ASP A 60 6.55 4.84 -3.14
CA ASP A 60 5.76 4.65 -4.37
C ASP A 60 6.62 4.14 -5.53
N GLU A 61 7.81 4.72 -5.71
CA GLU A 61 8.79 4.29 -6.72
C GLU A 61 9.28 2.84 -6.50
N SER A 62 9.36 2.41 -5.24
CA SER A 62 9.80 1.06 -4.85
C SER A 62 8.65 0.05 -4.78
N GLY A 63 7.43 0.43 -5.18
CA GLY A 63 6.26 -0.47 -5.14
C GLY A 63 5.68 -0.70 -3.73
N GLY A 64 6.10 0.10 -2.75
CA GLY A 64 5.62 0.02 -1.38
C GLY A 64 4.24 0.64 -1.21
N TRP A 65 3.44 0.10 -0.30
CA TRP A 65 2.16 0.70 0.09
C TRP A 65 2.07 0.95 1.59
N VAL A 66 1.32 2.00 1.95
CA VAL A 66 1.02 2.32 3.34
C VAL A 66 -0.44 1.95 3.61
N PRO A 67 -0.73 0.97 4.51
CA PRO A 67 -2.10 0.67 4.85
C PRO A 67 -2.75 1.86 5.57
N PRO A 68 -4.06 2.06 5.40
CA PRO A 68 -4.78 3.08 6.16
C PRO A 68 -4.65 2.77 7.67
N GLU A 69 -4.58 3.83 8.49
CA GLU A 69 -4.57 3.63 9.93
C GLU A 69 -5.85 2.87 10.36
N PRO A 70 -5.74 1.83 11.21
CA PRO A 70 -6.86 0.95 11.54
C PRO A 70 -8.03 1.68 12.23
N ASP A 71 -7.76 2.83 12.85
CA ASP A 71 -8.74 3.68 13.54
C ASP A 71 -9.02 5.01 12.79
N ALA A 72 -8.57 5.14 11.54
CA ALA A 72 -8.95 6.30 10.74
C ALA A 72 -10.48 6.33 10.57
N PRO A 73 -11.16 7.42 10.94
CA PRO A 73 -12.60 7.52 10.75
C PRO A 73 -12.90 7.38 9.26
N ALA A 74 -13.64 6.33 8.90
CA ALA A 74 -14.09 6.13 7.54
C ALA A 74 -14.78 7.41 7.05
N ALA A 75 -14.37 7.89 5.87
CA ALA A 75 -15.01 9.05 5.26
C ALA A 75 -16.52 8.80 5.17
N PRO A 76 -17.38 9.80 5.44
CA PRO A 76 -18.82 9.62 5.37
C PRO A 76 -19.21 9.10 3.99
N VAL A 77 -19.76 7.88 3.94
CA VAL A 77 -20.20 7.25 2.70
C VAL A 77 -21.47 7.96 2.25
N VAL A 78 -21.36 8.88 1.30
CA VAL A 78 -22.52 9.35 0.55
C VAL A 78 -23.00 8.19 -0.34
N PRO A 79 -24.25 7.73 -0.21
CA PRO A 79 -24.77 6.68 -1.08
C PRO A 79 -24.64 7.09 -2.54
N LEU A 80 -23.91 6.31 -3.33
CA LEU A 80 -23.81 6.52 -4.76
C LEU A 80 -25.17 6.20 -5.39
N GLU A 81 -25.75 7.15 -6.12
CA GLU A 81 -26.94 6.90 -6.94
C GLU A 81 -26.55 6.06 -8.15
N LEU A 82 -26.67 4.73 -8.01
CA LEU A 82 -26.42 3.80 -9.11
C LEU A 82 -27.57 3.85 -10.14
N PRO A 83 -27.28 3.66 -11.43
CA PRO A 83 -28.32 3.57 -12.45
C PRO A 83 -29.25 2.40 -12.15
N THR A 84 -30.56 2.66 -12.11
CA THR A 84 -31.59 1.64 -11.83
C THR A 84 -31.87 0.73 -13.02
N GLN A 85 -31.31 1.04 -14.19
CA GLN A 85 -31.50 0.30 -15.43
C GLN A 85 -30.20 0.16 -16.22
N PRO A 86 -30.01 -0.96 -16.95
CA PRO A 86 -28.84 -1.17 -17.79
C PRO A 86 -28.84 -0.22 -18.98
N LYS A 87 -27.65 0.27 -19.37
CA LYS A 87 -27.46 1.10 -20.56
C LYS A 87 -27.55 0.25 -21.83
N ARG A 88 -28.56 0.47 -22.66
CA ARG A 88 -28.69 -0.21 -23.96
C ARG A 88 -27.84 0.49 -25.03
N LEU A 89 -26.68 -0.07 -25.33
CA LEU A 89 -25.75 0.46 -26.34
C LEU A 89 -26.10 0.04 -27.78
N LYS A 90 -26.86 -1.04 -27.96
CA LYS A 90 -27.26 -1.53 -29.29
C LYS A 90 -28.73 -1.27 -29.56
N ARG A 91 -29.04 -0.68 -30.73
CA ARG A 91 -30.42 -0.52 -31.21
C ARG A 91 -31.00 -1.89 -31.57
N PRO A 92 -32.25 -2.20 -31.17
CA PRO A 92 -32.95 -3.37 -31.69
C PRO A 92 -33.13 -3.19 -33.21
N ARG A 93 -32.77 -4.22 -33.98
CA ARG A 93 -33.03 -4.28 -35.41
C ARG A 93 -34.55 -4.44 -35.59
N ALA A 94 -35.16 -3.55 -36.38
CA ALA A 94 -36.58 -3.63 -36.75
C ALA A 94 -36.84 -4.83 -37.66
#